data_AF-A0A8K0WC66-F1
#
_entry.id   AF-A0A8K0WC66-F1
#
_cell.length_a   1.000
_cell.length_b   1.000
_cell.length_c   1.000
_cell.angle_alpha   90.00
_cell.angle_beta   90.00
_cell.angle_gamma   90.00
#
_symmetry.space_group_name_H-M   'P 1'
#
loop_
_entity.id
_entity.type
_entity.pdbx_description
1 polymer ?
#
loop_
_entity_poly.entity_id
_entity_poly.type
_entity_poly.pdbx_seq_one_letter_code
_entity_poly.pdbx_strand_id
1 'polypeptide(L)' 'MPFTTAITHYVRGDVLEQWLSTTFGSAETGTWSFKEIAYGQDGFWQVTAPRVITAGEQTQLELDSRPTRVRTFGN' A
#
# COMPACT_ATOMS: atom_id res chain seq x y z
N MET A 1 6.39 -18.27 7.93
CA MET A 1 5.38 -18.35 6.84
C MET A 1 4.93 -16.93 6.55
N PRO A 2 4.88 -16.51 5.28
CA PRO A 2 4.36 -15.19 4.94
C PRO A 2 2.83 -15.18 5.09
N PHE A 3 2.29 -14.02 5.46
CA PHE A 3 0.86 -13.78 5.65
C PHE A 3 0.31 -13.06 4.43
N THR A 4 -0.80 -13.56 3.91
CA THR A 4 -1.51 -12.91 2.81
C THR A 4 -2.68 -12.12 3.36
N THR A 5 -2.67 -10.81 3.12
CA THR A 5 -3.70 -9.85 3.57
C THR A 5 -4.30 -9.17 2.35
N ALA A 6 -5.63 -9.15 2.24
CA ALA A 6 -6.31 -8.32 1.25
C ALA A 6 -6.47 -6.90 1.82
N ILE A 7 -6.01 -5.91 1.08
CA ILE A 7 -6.22 -4.50 1.38
C ILE A 7 -7.66 -4.16 0.98
N THR A 8 -8.49 -3.84 1.97
CA THR A 8 -9.93 -3.55 1.75
C THR A 8 -10.19 -2.11 1.35
N HIS A 9 -9.14 -1.30 1.23
CA HIS A 9 -9.21 0.11 0.90
C HIS A 9 -8.59 0.37 -0.48
N TYR A 10 -8.99 1.49 -1.08
CA TYR A 10 -8.37 1.97 -2.31
C TYR A 10 -6.98 2.53 -2.01
N VAL A 11 -5.95 1.95 -2.62
CA VAL A 11 -4.55 2.34 -2.39
C VAL A 11 -3.84 2.47 -3.74
N ARG A 12 -3.00 3.48 -3.90
CA ARG A 12 -2.15 3.64 -5.09
C ARG A 12 -1.02 2.62 -5.07
N GLY A 13 -0.71 2.01 -6.21
CA GLY A 13 0.35 0.99 -6.30
C GLY A 13 1.71 1.49 -5.83
N ASP A 14 2.10 2.70 -6.22
CA ASP A 14 3.34 3.36 -5.80
C ASP A 14 3.41 3.58 -4.27
N VAL A 15 2.32 4.07 -3.67
CA VAL A 15 2.25 4.30 -2.20
C VAL A 15 2.36 2.98 -1.46
N LEU A 16 1.69 1.94 -1.95
CA LEU A 16 1.79 0.60 -1.39
C LEU A 16 3.22 0.04 -1.47
N GLU A 17 3.86 0.16 -2.63
CA GLU A 17 5.23 -0.31 -2.85
C GLU A 17 6.25 0.40 -1.96
N GLN A 18 6.15 1.74 -1.85
CA GLN A 18 7.01 2.53 -0.97
C GLN A 18 6.82 2.17 0.50
N TRP A 19 5.56 2.00 0.93
CA TRP A 19 5.25 1.62 2.31
C TRP A 19 5.79 0.23 2.65
N LEU A 20 5.63 -0.74 1.73
CA LEU A 20 6.16 -2.09 1.91
C LEU A 20 7.69 -2.10 1.95
N SER A 21 8.34 -1.35 1.06
CA SER A 21 9.80 -1.18 1.07
C SER A 21 10.31 -0.57 2.38
N THR A 22 9.58 0.41 2.91
CA THR A 22 9.95 1.09 4.17
C THR A 22 9.71 0.18 5.38
N THR A 23 8.62 -0.58 5.39
CA THR A 23 8.20 -1.38 6.54
C THR A 23 8.92 -2.72 6.62
N PHE A 24 9.18 -3.35 5.48
CA PHE A 24 9.68 -4.72 5.38
C PHE A 24 11.02 -4.84 4.63
N GLY A 25 11.62 -3.72 4.22
CA GLY A 25 12.84 -3.66 3.40
C GLY A 25 12.53 -3.73 1.91
N SER A 26 13.48 -3.41 1.03
CA SER A 26 13.28 -3.40 -0.43
C SER A 26 12.80 -4.75 -0.96
N ALA A 27 12.01 -4.78 -2.04
CA ALA A 27 11.47 -6.02 -2.64
C ALA A 27 12.53 -7.10 -2.94
N GLU A 28 13.76 -6.69 -3.25
CA GLU A 28 14.90 -7.59 -3.51
C GLU A 28 15.44 -8.29 -2.25
N THR A 29 15.18 -7.70 -1.08
CA THR A 29 15.70 -8.13 0.23
C THR A 29 14.61 -8.51 1.22
N GLY A 30 13.38 -8.05 0.97
CA GLY A 30 12.22 -8.16 1.84
C GLY A 30 11.34 -9.33 1.43
N THR A 31 10.70 -9.97 2.41
CA THR A 31 9.79 -11.11 2.19
C THR A 31 8.37 -10.64 1.89
N TRP A 32 8.19 -9.70 0.95
CA TRP A 32 6.88 -9.20 0.57
C TRP A 32 6.66 -9.15 -0.95
N SER A 33 5.39 -9.24 -1.33
CA SER A 33 4.91 -9.10 -2.70
C SER A 33 3.48 -8.60 -2.68
N PHE A 34 3.06 -7.80 -3.65
CA PHE A 34 1.65 -7.41 -3.81
C PHE A 34 1.14 -7.78 -5.20
N LYS A 35 -0.15 -8.08 -5.28
CA LYS A 35 -0.83 -8.39 -6.53
C LYS A 35 -2.14 -7.61 -6.57
N GLU A 36 -2.42 -7.03 -7.72
CA GLU A 36 -3.70 -6.38 -7.97
C GLU A 36 -4.83 -7.43 -7.97
N ILE A 37 -5.90 -7.13 -7.24
CA ILE A 37 -7.13 -7.94 -7.21
C ILE A 37 -8.18 -7.31 -8.13
N ALA A 38 -8.25 -5.97 -8.15
CA ALA A 38 -9.23 -5.24 -8.95
C ALA A 38 -8.83 -3.76 -9.14
N TYR A 39 -9.34 -3.15 -10.22
CA TYR A 39 -9.28 -1.71 -10.55
C TYR A 39 -7.96 -1.12 -11.10
N GLY A 40 -6.97 -1.92 -11.48
CA GLY A 40 -5.76 -1.41 -12.14
C GLY A 40 -4.75 -0.76 -11.18
N GLN A 41 -3.90 0.10 -11.75
CA GLN A 41 -2.77 0.80 -11.13
C GLN A 41 -3.10 1.55 -9.82
N ASP A 42 -4.39 1.80 -9.58
CA ASP A 42 -4.94 2.39 -8.37
C ASP A 42 -6.16 1.57 -7.95
N GLY A 43 -5.94 0.50 -7.19
CA GLY A 43 -6.93 -0.55 -6.98
C GLY A 43 -6.91 -1.22 -5.61
N PHE A 44 -7.54 -2.39 -5.53
CA PHE A 44 -7.50 -3.25 -4.35
C PHE A 44 -6.35 -4.24 -4.51
N TRP A 45 -5.58 -4.42 -3.45
CA TRP A 45 -4.34 -5.18 -3.50
C TRP A 45 -4.38 -6.38 -2.56
N GLN A 46 -3.81 -7.50 -3.01
CA GLN A 46 -3.48 -8.63 -2.16
C GLN A 46 -2.00 -8.54 -1.83
N VAL A 47 -1.68 -8.41 -0.55
CA VAL A 47 -0.30 -8.27 -0.10
C VAL A 47 0.11 -9.50 0.68
N THR A 48 1.23 -10.09 0.28
CA THR A 48 1.92 -11.14 1.01
C THR A 48 3.12 -10.49 1.70
N ALA A 49 3.23 -10.63 3.02
CA ALA A 49 4.24 -9.96 3.85
C ALA A 49 4.69 -10.86 5.02
N PRO A 50 5.82 -10.60 5.71
CA PRO A 50 6.26 -11.43 6.83
C PRO A 50 5.33 -11.37 8.06
N ARG A 51 4.40 -10.40 8.10
CA ARG A 51 3.33 -10.28 9.12
C ARG A 51 2.03 -9.79 8.49
N VAL A 52 0.93 -9.92 9.24
CA VAL A 52 -0.37 -9.35 8.87
C VAL A 52 -0.30 -7.82 8.84
N ILE A 53 -0.95 -7.22 7.84
CA ILE A 53 -1.17 -5.78 7.74
C ILE A 53 -2.47 -5.46 8.48
N THR A 54 -2.35 -4.69 9.56
CA THR A 54 -3.48 -4.37 10.44
C THR A 54 -4.43 -3.36 9.78
N ALA A 55 -5.69 -3.30 10.25
CA ALA A 55 -6.67 -2.36 9.73
C ALA A 55 -6.24 -0.89 9.87
N GLY A 56 -5.48 -0.55 10.91
CA GLY A 56 -4.92 0.80 11.08
C GLY A 56 -3.89 1.15 10.00
N GLU A 57 -3.03 0.20 9.62
CA GLU A 57 -2.06 0.37 8.53
C GLU A 57 -2.76 0.48 7.18
N GLN A 58 -3.82 -0.30 6.95
CA GLN A 58 -4.63 -0.19 5.73
C GLN A 58 -5.31 1.19 5.64
N THR A 59 -5.81 1.71 6.77
CA THR A 59 -6.40 3.05 6.82
C THR A 59 -5.36 4.13 6.53
N GLN A 60 -4.15 3.99 7.07
CA GLN A 60 -3.05 4.93 6.81
C GLN A 60 -2.64 4.91 5.33
N LEU A 61 -2.46 3.73 4.74
CA LEU A 61 -2.19 3.56 3.30
C LEU A 61 -3.26 4.22 2.42
N GLU A 62 -4.53 4.12 2.80
CA GLU A 62 -5.63 4.82 2.13
C GLU A 62 -5.45 6.34 2.21
N LEU A 63 -5.15 6.87 3.41
CA LEU A 63 -4.95 8.29 3.63
C LEU A 63 -3.76 8.83 2.82
N ASP A 64 -2.64 8.12 2.80
CA ASP A 64 -1.45 8.47 2.01
C ASP A 64 -1.70 8.35 0.49
N SER A 65 -2.59 7.44 0.09
CA SER A 65 -2.99 7.28 -1.32
C SER A 65 -3.94 8.36 -1.83
N ARG A 66 -4.64 9.07 -0.93
CA ARG A 66 -5.51 10.17 -1.34
C ARG A 66 -4.65 11.28 -1.94
N PRO A 67 -5.10 11.93 -3.03
CA PRO A 67 -4.38 13.07 -3.58
C PRO A 67 -4.29 14.13 -2.49
N THR A 68 -3.06 14.43 -2.04
CA THR A 68 -2.81 15.61 -1.23
C THR A 68 -3.26 16.78 -2.07
N ARG A 69 -4.38 17.41 -1.71
CA ARG A 69 -4.78 18.69 -2.30
C ARG A 69 -3.69 19.67 -1.90
N VAL A 70 -2.68 19.80 -2.75
CA VAL A 70 -1.75 20.92 -2.70
C VAL A 70 -2.64 22.14 -2.90
N ARG A 71 -2.92 22.86 -1.81
CA ARG A 71 -3.56 24.17 -1.85
C ARG A 71 -2.58 25.11 -2.56
N THR A 72 -2.56 25.11 -3.88
CA THR A 72 -2.07 26.25 -4.65
C THR A 72 -3.09 27.38 -4.49
N PHE A 73 -3.00 28.11 -3.38
CA PHE A 73 -3.49 29.48 -3.36
C PHE A 73 -2.51 30.28 -4.22
N GLY A 74 -2.92 30.54 -5.46
CA GLY A 74 -2.21 31.45 -6.36
C GLY A 74 -2.07 32.82 -5.70
N ASN A 75 -0.83 33.28 -5.71
CA ASN A 75 -0.36 34.60 -5.30
C ASN A 75 -0.90 35.71 -6.21
#